data_AF-A0A4Q9V800-F1
#
_entry.id   AF-A0A4Q9V800-F1
#
_cell.length_a   1.000
_cell.length_b   1.000
_cell.length_c   1.000
_cell.angle_alpha   90.00
_cell.angle_beta   90.00
_cell.angle_gamma   90.00
#
_symmetry.space_group_name_H-M   'P 1'
#
loop_
_entity.id
_entity.type
_entity.pdbx_description
1 polymer ?
#
loop_
_entity_poly.entity_id
_entity_poly.type
_entity_poly.pdbx_seq_one_letter_code
_entity_poly.pdbx_strand_id
1 'polypeptide(L)'
;MKTDKSKYPKNSGFKVPKDYFDNFEERMMRKLEEQEAVKLPVTQSGFAVPDGYFDTLEEKILQKTKDSTPVISIFRKEYLFYAAAVAAIFILMLGNFFQTTSDQPVGWGDIEISIMENYIDQGYEMGFIDLNTSDYSDLILKDGKLIDDSDFYSVNPETVMDYIDKNIEDPSYILE
;
A
#
# COMPACT_ATOMS: atom_id res chain seq x y z
N MET A 1 33.67 -34.66 -16.39
CA MET A 1 34.62 -33.53 -16.39
C MET A 1 33.90 -32.29 -15.89
N LYS A 2 34.29 -31.75 -14.73
CA LYS A 2 33.77 -30.46 -14.22
C LYS A 2 34.70 -29.36 -14.73
N THR A 3 34.17 -28.35 -15.41
CA THR A 3 34.95 -27.23 -15.95
C THR A 3 35.08 -26.15 -14.89
N ASP A 4 36.31 -25.89 -14.48
CA ASP A 4 36.70 -24.80 -13.57
C ASP A 4 36.50 -23.45 -14.29
N LYS A 5 35.47 -22.71 -13.89
CA LYS A 5 35.22 -21.33 -14.35
C LYS A 5 35.56 -20.34 -13.24
N SER A 6 36.85 -20.07 -13.03
CA SER A 6 37.26 -18.91 -12.24
C SER A 6 36.86 -17.60 -12.96
N LYS A 7 36.16 -16.72 -12.23
CA LYS A 7 35.61 -15.44 -12.72
C LYS A 7 36.67 -14.35 -12.94
N TYR A 8 37.94 -14.63 -12.63
CA TYR A 8 39.03 -13.66 -12.68
C TYR A 8 40.05 -14.03 -13.76
N PRO A 9 40.54 -13.06 -14.56
CA PRO A 9 41.59 -13.33 -15.53
C PRO A 9 42.84 -13.84 -14.80
N LYS A 10 43.40 -14.95 -15.27
CA LYS A 10 44.62 -15.56 -14.69
C LYS A 10 45.84 -14.62 -14.72
N ASN A 11 45.77 -13.53 -15.49
CA ASN A 11 46.83 -12.53 -15.63
C ASN A 11 46.39 -11.20 -15.03
N SER A 12 46.27 -11.13 -13.69
CA SER A 12 46.15 -9.83 -13.03
C SER A 12 47.44 -9.03 -13.30
N GLY A 13 47.31 -7.73 -13.63
CA GLY A 13 48.47 -6.86 -13.90
C GLY A 13 49.38 -6.63 -12.68
N PHE A 14 49.00 -7.16 -11.52
CA PHE A 14 49.75 -7.10 -10.27
C PHE A 14 50.72 -8.27 -10.22
N LYS A 15 52.00 -7.98 -10.46
CA LYS A 15 53.11 -8.94 -10.27
C LYS A 15 53.90 -8.53 -9.04
N VAL A 16 54.16 -9.48 -8.16
CA VAL A 16 55.14 -9.29 -7.08
C VAL A 16 56.55 -9.50 -7.63
N PRO A 17 57.57 -8.84 -7.05
CA PRO A 17 58.96 -9.14 -7.36
C PRO A 17 59.28 -10.63 -7.15
N LYS A 18 60.27 -11.11 -7.90
CA LYS A 18 60.84 -12.44 -7.68
C LYS A 18 61.33 -12.53 -6.22
N ASP A 19 61.05 -13.66 -5.56
CA ASP A 19 61.47 -13.94 -4.19
C ASP A 19 60.88 -12.96 -3.13
N TYR A 20 59.73 -12.32 -3.45
CA TYR A 20 59.03 -11.43 -2.52
C TYR A 20 58.54 -12.20 -1.28
N PHE A 21 57.87 -13.32 -1.45
CA PHE A 21 57.33 -14.08 -0.32
C PHE A 21 58.39 -14.91 0.39
N ASP A 22 59.38 -15.41 -0.33
CA ASP A 22 60.46 -16.26 0.23
C ASP A 22 61.29 -15.52 1.29
N ASN A 23 61.51 -14.22 1.09
CA ASN A 23 62.26 -13.38 2.03
C ASN A 23 61.37 -12.47 2.89
N PHE A 24 60.05 -12.67 2.87
CA PHE A 24 59.13 -11.79 3.58
C PHE A 24 59.30 -11.88 5.10
N GLU A 25 59.40 -13.09 5.63
CA GLU A 25 59.54 -13.36 7.06
C GLU A 25 60.82 -12.75 7.62
N GLU A 26 61.96 -13.01 6.99
CA GLU A 26 63.25 -12.45 7.40
C GLU A 26 63.24 -10.91 7.39
N ARG A 27 62.63 -10.30 6.36
CA ARG A 27 62.48 -8.84 6.30
C ARG A 27 61.55 -8.30 7.38
N MET A 28 60.51 -9.04 7.76
CA MET A 28 59.60 -8.66 8.84
C MET A 28 60.32 -8.73 10.18
N MET A 29 60.96 -9.86 10.49
CA MET A 29 61.65 -10.06 11.77
C MET A 29 62.79 -9.06 11.96
N ARG A 30 63.59 -8.82 10.93
CA ARG A 30 64.62 -7.77 10.97
C ARG A 30 64.04 -6.38 11.26
N LYS A 31 62.87 -6.04 10.72
CA LYS A 31 62.21 -4.76 11.03
C LYS A 31 61.72 -4.68 12.47
N LEU A 32 61.23 -5.78 13.05
CA LEU A 32 60.84 -5.81 14.46
C LEU A 32 62.07 -5.66 15.35
N GLU A 33 63.16 -6.37 15.06
CA GLU A 33 64.42 -6.25 15.81
C GLU A 33 65.04 -4.84 15.68
N GLU A 34 64.99 -4.23 14.50
CA GLU A 34 65.38 -2.83 14.28
C GLU A 34 64.50 -1.86 15.10
N GLN A 35 63.20 -2.15 15.24
CA GLN A 35 62.27 -1.36 16.05
C GLN A 35 62.44 -1.56 17.56
N GLU A 36 62.92 -2.71 18.02
CA GLU A 36 63.30 -2.92 19.43
C GLU A 36 64.66 -2.31 19.76
N ALA A 37 65.60 -2.30 18.80
CA ALA A 37 66.93 -1.69 18.93
C ALA A 37 66.88 -0.16 18.91
N VAL A 38 65.94 0.42 18.17
CA VAL A 38 65.54 1.83 18.33
C VAL A 38 64.70 1.88 19.59
N LYS A 39 65.27 2.36 20.70
CA LYS A 39 64.52 2.66 21.93
C LYS A 39 63.25 3.44 21.56
N LEU A 40 62.12 2.75 21.46
CA LEU A 40 60.81 3.39 21.43
C LEU A 40 60.81 4.34 22.63
N PRO A 41 60.46 5.62 22.48
CA PRO A 41 60.42 6.52 23.62
C PRO A 41 59.43 5.94 24.64
N VAL A 42 59.96 5.24 25.65
CA VAL A 42 59.21 4.66 26.78
C VAL A 42 58.65 5.79 27.67
N THR A 43 58.98 7.04 27.36
CA THR A 43 58.43 8.22 28.01
C THR A 43 57.09 8.58 27.38
N GLN A 44 56.04 8.04 27.99
CA GLN A 44 54.64 8.39 27.80
C GLN A 44 54.08 7.91 26.46
N SER A 45 53.37 6.78 26.49
CA SER A 45 52.33 6.56 25.48
C SER A 45 51.53 7.86 25.39
N GLY A 46 51.30 8.39 24.19
CA GLY A 46 50.57 9.66 23.98
C GLY A 46 49.10 9.62 24.43
N PHE A 47 48.74 8.63 25.25
CA PHE A 47 47.44 8.35 25.83
C PHE A 47 47.43 8.61 27.35
N ALA A 48 48.30 9.49 27.85
CA ALA A 48 48.21 9.99 29.22
C ALA A 48 47.22 11.17 29.26
N VAL A 49 46.26 11.11 30.19
CA VAL A 49 45.38 12.25 30.47
C VAL A 49 46.11 13.26 31.36
N PRO A 50 45.81 14.56 31.25
CA PRO A 50 46.34 15.57 32.18
C PRO A 50 45.93 15.28 33.63
N ASP A 51 46.79 15.69 34.58
CA ASP A 51 46.48 15.62 36.01
C ASP A 51 45.19 16.39 36.30
N GLY A 52 44.26 15.76 37.04
CA GLY A 52 42.97 16.33 37.39
C GLY A 52 41.94 16.42 36.26
N TYR A 53 42.17 15.76 35.12
CA TYR A 53 41.19 15.68 34.02
C TYR A 53 39.81 15.20 34.49
N PHE A 54 39.78 14.15 35.31
CA PHE A 54 38.53 13.56 35.78
C PHE A 54 37.85 14.37 36.88
N ASP A 55 38.59 15.25 37.59
CA ASP A 55 38.04 16.07 38.68
C ASP A 55 37.09 17.15 38.15
N THR A 56 37.32 17.64 36.93
CA THR A 56 36.51 18.70 36.28
C THR A 56 35.61 18.17 35.15
N LEU A 57 35.74 16.89 34.81
CA LEU A 57 35.03 16.27 33.69
C LEU A 57 33.51 16.30 33.91
N GLU A 58 33.06 15.93 35.11
CA GLU A 58 31.63 15.88 35.45
C GLU A 58 30.97 17.26 35.31
N GLU A 59 31.58 18.28 35.92
CA GLU A 59 31.08 19.67 35.83
C GLU A 59 31.04 20.17 34.38
N LYS A 60 32.06 19.85 33.58
CA LYS A 60 32.15 20.24 32.17
C LYS A 60 31.10 19.55 31.30
N ILE A 61 30.76 18.28 31.60
CA ILE A 61 29.69 17.56 30.92
C ILE A 61 28.34 18.18 31.29
N LEU A 62 28.07 18.38 32.59
CA LEU A 62 26.81 18.95 33.06
C LEU A 62 26.60 20.37 32.55
N GLN A 63 27.64 21.20 32.50
CA GLN A 63 27.55 22.55 31.93
C GLN A 63 27.18 22.52 30.44
N LYS A 64 27.69 21.54 29.68
CA LYS A 64 27.39 21.39 28.25
C LYS A 64 26.02 20.76 27.96
N THR A 65 25.43 20.03 28.90
CA THR A 65 24.13 19.37 28.73
C THR A 65 22.97 20.13 29.36
N LYS A 66 23.25 21.09 30.25
CA LYS A 66 22.24 21.91 30.93
C LYS A 66 21.55 22.92 30.00
N ASP A 67 22.23 23.34 28.93
CA ASP A 67 21.63 24.14 27.87
C ASP A 67 20.77 23.22 26.98
N SER A 68 19.57 22.92 27.48
CA SER A 68 18.50 22.34 26.68
C SER A 68 18.27 23.26 25.49
N THR A 69 18.72 22.85 24.31
CA THR A 69 18.37 23.49 23.05
C THR A 69 16.86 23.69 23.03
N PRO A 70 16.32 24.90 22.79
CA PRO A 70 14.89 25.10 22.79
C PRO A 70 14.29 24.18 21.73
N VAL A 71 13.60 23.13 22.17
CA VAL A 71 12.83 22.27 21.28
C VAL A 71 11.63 23.09 20.84
N ILE A 72 11.80 23.82 19.74
CA ILE A 72 10.71 24.54 19.11
C ILE A 72 9.80 23.49 18.50
N SER A 73 8.60 23.34 19.06
CA SER A 73 7.56 22.51 18.47
C SER A 73 7.22 23.03 17.07
N ILE A 74 7.53 22.22 16.05
CA ILE A 74 7.26 22.53 14.63
C ILE A 74 5.78 22.38 14.25
N PHE A 75 4.98 21.68 15.07
CA PHE A 75 3.55 21.50 14.84
C PHE A 75 2.75 22.37 15.80
N ARG A 76 2.44 23.60 15.37
CA ARG A 76 1.50 24.47 16.09
C ARG A 76 0.08 24.07 15.71
N LYS A 77 -0.71 23.65 16.71
CA LYS A 77 -2.10 23.17 16.54
C LYS A 77 -3.01 24.18 15.86
N GLU A 78 -2.70 25.47 15.97
CA GLU A 78 -3.42 26.57 15.32
C GLU A 78 -3.41 26.46 13.79
N TYR A 79 -2.29 26.02 13.19
CA TYR A 79 -2.22 25.80 11.74
C TYR A 79 -2.84 24.47 11.29
N LEU A 80 -3.00 23.50 12.19
CA LEU A 80 -3.67 22.23 11.86
C LEU A 80 -5.16 22.44 11.58
N PHE A 81 -5.82 23.33 12.31
CA PHE A 81 -7.23 23.68 12.04
C PHE A 81 -7.38 24.40 10.69
N TYR A 82 -6.44 25.28 10.33
CA TYR A 82 -6.45 25.94 9.03
C TYR A 82 -6.17 24.96 7.87
N ALA A 83 -5.17 24.10 8.02
CA ALA A 83 -4.85 23.06 7.04
C ALA A 83 -6.02 22.08 6.83
N ALA A 84 -6.74 21.72 7.92
CA ALA A 84 -7.92 20.87 7.85
C ALA A 84 -9.07 21.54 7.06
N ALA A 85 -9.30 22.85 7.24
CA ALA A 85 -10.31 23.58 6.47
C ALA A 85 -9.98 23.61 4.97
N VAL A 86 -8.71 23.85 4.62
CA VAL A 86 -8.24 23.80 3.22
C VAL A 86 -8.40 22.40 2.61
N ALA A 87 -8.05 21.35 3.36
CA ALA A 87 -8.25 19.98 2.94
C ALA A 87 -9.73 19.63 2.72
N ALA A 88 -10.63 20.11 3.58
CA ALA A 88 -12.08 19.91 3.42
C ALA A 88 -12.61 20.57 2.13
N ILE A 89 -12.12 21.76 1.78
CA ILE A 89 -12.47 22.43 0.52
C ILE A 89 -11.96 21.62 -0.67
N PHE A 90 -10.73 21.10 -0.61
CA PHE A 90 -10.21 20.21 -1.64
C PHE A 90 -11.01 18.91 -1.76
N ILE A 91 -11.43 18.32 -0.64
CA ILE A 91 -12.28 17.12 -0.63
C ILE A 91 -13.65 17.42 -1.25
N LEU A 92 -14.26 18.57 -0.96
CA LEU A 92 -15.52 18.96 -1.60
C LEU A 92 -15.36 19.22 -3.10
N MET A 93 -14.22 19.83 -3.50
CA MET A 93 -13.92 20.15 -4.90
C MET A 93 -13.55 18.92 -5.73
N LEU A 94 -12.71 18.02 -5.20
CA LEU A 94 -12.22 16.81 -5.88
C LEU A 94 -13.12 15.59 -5.64
N GLY A 95 -13.85 15.54 -4.53
CA GLY A 95 -14.77 14.43 -4.22
C GLY A 95 -15.94 14.32 -5.18
N ASN A 96 -16.31 15.41 -5.87
CA ASN A 96 -17.25 15.37 -6.98
C ASN A 96 -16.63 14.86 -8.29
N PHE A 97 -15.31 14.92 -8.44
CA PHE A 97 -14.61 14.49 -9.66
C PHE A 97 -14.29 12.99 -9.64
N PHE A 98 -14.10 12.40 -8.46
CA PHE A 98 -13.91 10.98 -8.27
C PHE A 98 -15.19 10.38 -7.65
N GLN A 99 -16.23 10.17 -8.46
CA GLN A 99 -17.35 9.33 -8.06
C GLN A 99 -16.79 7.94 -7.75
N THR A 100 -16.66 7.62 -6.47
CA THR A 100 -16.48 6.23 -6.05
C THR A 100 -17.81 5.56 -6.32
N THR A 101 -17.92 4.92 -7.48
CA THR A 101 -18.94 3.92 -7.74
C THR A 101 -18.74 2.83 -6.68
N SER A 102 -19.54 2.92 -5.64
CA SER A 102 -19.71 1.79 -4.74
C SER A 102 -20.40 0.72 -5.58
N ASP A 103 -19.68 -0.34 -5.96
CA ASP A 103 -20.25 -1.55 -6.56
C ASP A 103 -21.08 -2.27 -5.48
N GLN A 104 -22.15 -1.63 -5.00
CA GLN A 104 -23.23 -2.40 -4.43
C GLN A 104 -23.96 -3.03 -5.61
N PRO A 105 -24.06 -4.37 -5.69
CA PRO A 105 -24.85 -5.01 -6.72
C PRO A 105 -26.28 -4.51 -6.57
N VAL A 106 -26.75 -3.75 -7.56
CA VAL A 106 -28.12 -3.23 -7.60
C VAL A 106 -29.04 -4.43 -7.62
N GLY A 107 -29.82 -4.60 -6.55
CA GLY A 107 -30.72 -5.73 -6.39
C GLY A 107 -32.14 -5.36 -6.79
N TRP A 108 -33.01 -6.37 -6.99
CA TRP A 108 -34.44 -6.16 -7.20
C TRP A 108 -35.13 -5.37 -6.08
N GLY A 109 -34.55 -5.36 -4.87
CA GLY A 109 -35.03 -4.57 -3.74
C GLY A 109 -34.75 -3.06 -3.83
N ASP A 110 -33.89 -2.64 -4.77
CA ASP A 110 -33.53 -1.24 -4.99
C ASP A 110 -34.40 -0.59 -6.08
N ILE A 111 -35.24 -1.37 -6.77
CA ILE A 111 -36.15 -0.86 -7.81
C ILE A 111 -37.32 -0.17 -7.13
N GLU A 112 -37.42 1.15 -7.32
CA GLU A 112 -38.53 1.93 -6.79
C GLU A 112 -39.83 1.61 -7.54
N ILE A 113 -40.94 1.48 -6.80
CA ILE A 113 -42.26 1.17 -7.37
C ILE A 113 -42.66 2.23 -8.42
N SER A 114 -42.31 3.49 -8.20
CA SER A 114 -42.59 4.59 -9.13
C SER A 114 -41.92 4.40 -10.50
N ILE A 115 -40.73 3.78 -10.53
CA ILE A 115 -40.01 3.45 -11.77
C ILE A 115 -40.72 2.30 -12.49
N MET A 116 -41.16 1.29 -11.74
CA MET A 116 -41.91 0.16 -12.30
C MET A 116 -43.26 0.60 -12.88
N GLU A 117 -44.01 1.45 -12.16
CA GLU A 117 -45.27 2.03 -12.65
C GLU A 117 -45.04 2.81 -13.95
N ASN A 118 -44.00 3.64 -14.00
CA ASN A 118 -43.68 4.42 -15.19
C ASN A 118 -43.29 3.54 -16.38
N TYR A 119 -42.49 2.49 -16.16
CA TYR A 119 -42.11 1.54 -17.20
C TYR A 119 -43.32 0.79 -17.78
N ILE A 120 -44.22 0.33 -16.91
CA ILE A 120 -45.44 -0.35 -17.33
C ILE A 120 -46.34 0.60 -18.13
N ASP A 121 -46.58 1.80 -17.63
CA ASP A 121 -47.41 2.81 -18.32
C ASP A 121 -46.83 3.19 -19.69
N GLN A 122 -45.52 3.41 -19.75
CA GLN A 122 -44.83 3.73 -21.00
C GLN A 122 -44.88 2.55 -21.98
N GLY A 123 -44.76 1.32 -21.50
CA GLY A 123 -44.84 0.13 -22.33
C GLY A 123 -46.22 -0.12 -22.92
N TYR A 124 -47.28 0.22 -22.18
CA TYR A 124 -48.64 0.25 -22.71
C TYR A 124 -48.83 1.34 -23.77
N GLU A 125 -48.31 2.54 -23.52
CA GLU A 125 -48.44 3.67 -24.45
C GLU A 125 -47.64 3.45 -25.75
N MET A 126 -46.45 2.86 -25.64
CA MET A 126 -45.56 2.59 -26.76
C MET A 126 -45.88 1.26 -27.49
N GLY A 127 -46.78 0.45 -26.93
CA GLY A 127 -47.35 -0.74 -27.57
C GLY A 127 -46.45 -1.98 -27.55
N PHE A 128 -45.43 -2.03 -26.70
CA PHE A 128 -44.61 -3.23 -26.49
C PHE A 128 -45.07 -4.08 -25.30
N ILE A 129 -45.89 -3.52 -24.40
CA ILE A 129 -46.64 -4.26 -23.39
C ILE A 129 -48.11 -4.28 -23.82
N ASP A 130 -48.59 -5.44 -24.26
CA ASP A 130 -49.99 -5.67 -24.61
C ASP A 130 -50.56 -6.76 -23.69
N LEU A 131 -50.89 -6.37 -22.45
CA LEU A 131 -51.59 -7.27 -21.53
C LEU A 131 -53.08 -6.97 -21.57
N ASN A 132 -53.87 -7.93 -22.03
CA ASN A 132 -55.31 -7.87 -21.91
C ASN A 132 -55.77 -8.43 -20.54
N THR A 133 -57.02 -8.18 -20.16
CA THR A 133 -57.56 -8.63 -18.86
C THR A 133 -57.53 -10.15 -18.67
N SER A 134 -57.55 -10.93 -19.74
CA SER A 134 -57.38 -12.40 -19.68
C SER A 134 -55.93 -12.80 -19.42
N ASP A 135 -54.96 -12.16 -20.06
CA ASP A 135 -53.54 -12.46 -19.87
C ASP A 135 -53.08 -12.12 -18.44
N TYR A 136 -53.60 -11.02 -17.87
CA TYR A 136 -53.40 -10.68 -16.46
C TYR A 136 -53.88 -11.78 -15.50
N SER A 137 -54.99 -12.44 -15.82
CA SER A 137 -55.53 -13.52 -15.00
C SER A 137 -54.60 -14.73 -15.00
N ASP A 138 -53.97 -15.05 -16.13
CA ASP A 138 -53.03 -16.17 -16.26
C ASP A 138 -51.69 -15.88 -15.56
N LEU A 139 -51.29 -14.61 -15.46
CA LEU A 139 -50.07 -14.20 -14.75
C LEU A 139 -50.23 -14.22 -13.22
N ILE A 140 -51.41 -13.87 -12.72
CA ILE A 140 -51.68 -13.78 -11.26
C ILE A 140 -52.17 -15.14 -10.71
N LEU A 141 -52.63 -16.05 -11.56
CA LEU A 141 -53.11 -17.38 -11.18
C LEU A 141 -52.19 -18.50 -11.69
N LYS A 142 -51.46 -19.13 -10.78
CA LYS A 142 -50.75 -20.39 -11.09
C LYS A 142 -51.62 -21.58 -10.68
N ASP A 143 -51.98 -22.42 -11.65
CA ASP A 143 -52.85 -23.59 -11.45
C ASP A 143 -54.20 -23.25 -10.77
N GLY A 144 -54.74 -22.06 -11.05
CA GLY A 144 -56.00 -21.57 -10.45
C GLY A 144 -55.89 -21.07 -9.01
N LYS A 145 -54.67 -20.96 -8.47
CA LYS A 145 -54.39 -20.33 -7.18
C LYS A 145 -53.74 -18.97 -7.40
N LEU A 146 -54.18 -17.95 -6.65
CA LEU A 146 -53.50 -16.64 -6.62
C LEU A 146 -52.06 -16.83 -6.18
N ILE A 147 -51.12 -16.29 -6.96
CA ILE A 147 -49.71 -16.22 -6.60
C ILE A 147 -49.60 -15.26 -5.41
N ASP A 148 -48.97 -15.73 -4.33
CA ASP A 148 -48.75 -14.95 -3.11
C ASP A 148 -47.30 -14.49 -3.03
N ASP A 149 -47.04 -13.36 -2.34
CA ASP A 149 -45.69 -12.82 -2.16
C ASP A 149 -44.74 -13.87 -1.55
N SER A 150 -45.31 -14.80 -0.78
CA SER A 150 -44.56 -15.90 -0.19
C SER A 150 -43.93 -16.88 -1.18
N ASP A 151 -44.50 -17.01 -2.38
CA ASP A 151 -44.00 -17.89 -3.43
C ASP A 151 -42.66 -17.36 -4.01
N PHE A 152 -42.44 -16.04 -3.95
CA PHE A 152 -41.23 -15.38 -4.46
C PHE A 152 -40.04 -15.40 -3.49
N TYR A 153 -40.25 -15.58 -2.18
CA TYR A 153 -39.13 -15.63 -1.20
C TYR A 153 -38.22 -16.85 -1.40
N SER A 154 -38.72 -17.91 -2.04
CA SER A 154 -37.95 -19.12 -2.29
C SER A 154 -37.07 -19.03 -3.54
N VAL A 155 -37.26 -17.99 -4.35
CA VAL A 155 -36.61 -17.85 -5.64
C VAL A 155 -35.32 -17.05 -5.47
N ASN A 156 -34.19 -17.68 -5.80
CA ASN A 156 -32.90 -17.01 -5.74
C ASN A 156 -32.81 -15.93 -6.84
N PRO A 157 -32.54 -14.65 -6.50
CA PRO A 157 -32.36 -13.57 -7.47
C PRO A 157 -31.36 -13.86 -8.58
N GLU A 158 -30.29 -14.60 -8.29
CA GLU A 158 -29.25 -14.97 -9.25
C GLU A 158 -29.78 -15.98 -10.30
N THR A 159 -30.67 -16.90 -9.89
CA THR A 159 -31.32 -17.84 -10.81
C THR A 159 -32.36 -17.15 -11.68
N VAL A 160 -33.03 -16.12 -11.16
CA VAL A 160 -33.95 -15.29 -11.94
C VAL A 160 -33.19 -14.51 -13.00
N MET A 161 -32.05 -13.90 -12.65
CA MET A 161 -31.23 -13.18 -13.63
C MET A 161 -30.68 -14.09 -14.72
N ASP A 162 -30.15 -15.27 -14.37
CA ASP A 162 -29.70 -16.25 -15.37
C ASP A 162 -30.84 -16.69 -16.30
N TYR A 163 -32.06 -16.85 -15.76
CA TYR A 163 -33.23 -17.19 -16.56
C TYR A 163 -33.64 -16.05 -17.50
N ILE A 164 -33.67 -14.80 -17.02
CA ILE A 164 -34.03 -13.65 -17.84
C ILE A 164 -32.99 -13.45 -18.95
N ASP A 165 -31.69 -13.44 -18.61
CA ASP A 165 -30.60 -13.28 -19.57
C ASP A 165 -30.63 -14.34 -20.68
N LYS A 166 -31.05 -15.56 -20.33
CA LYS A 166 -31.12 -16.68 -21.28
C LYS A 166 -32.37 -16.67 -22.16
N ASN A 167 -33.45 -16.06 -21.71
CA ASN A 167 -34.75 -16.06 -22.43
C ASN A 167 -35.08 -14.70 -23.06
N ILE A 168 -34.24 -13.68 -22.88
CA ILE A 168 -34.39 -12.41 -23.59
C ILE A 168 -33.70 -12.47 -24.95
N GLU A 169 -34.44 -12.12 -26.01
CA GLU A 169 -33.92 -12.15 -27.39
C GLU A 169 -32.96 -10.99 -27.69
N ASP A 170 -33.10 -9.86 -27.00
CA ASP A 170 -32.18 -8.72 -27.05
C ASP A 170 -32.00 -8.10 -25.64
N PRO A 171 -30.78 -8.11 -25.07
CA PRO A 171 -30.52 -7.52 -23.75
C PRO A 171 -30.70 -6.00 -23.71
N SER A 172 -30.90 -5.31 -24.84
CA SER A 172 -31.25 -3.89 -24.87
C SER A 172 -32.62 -3.58 -24.25
N TYR A 173 -33.57 -4.53 -24.27
CA TYR A 173 -34.90 -4.35 -23.67
C TYR A 173 -34.89 -4.27 -22.14
N ILE A 174 -33.77 -4.58 -21.48
CA ILE A 174 -33.62 -4.50 -20.02
C ILE A 174 -33.16 -3.10 -19.57
N LEU A 175 -32.54 -2.31 -20.47
CA LEU A 175 -31.78 -1.11 -20.12
C LEU A 175 -32.08 0.13 -20.98
N GLU A 176 -33.17 0.14 -21.74
CA GLU A 176 -33.69 1.35 -22.42
C GLU A 176 -34.91 1.94 -21.70
#